data_AF-A0A3A9A485-F1
#
_entry.id   AF-A0A3A9A485-F1
#
_cell.length_a   1.000
_cell.length_b   1.000
_cell.length_c   1.000
_cell.angle_alpha   90.00
_cell.angle_beta   90.00
_cell.angle_gamma   90.00
#
_symmetry.space_group_name_H-M   'P 1'
#
loop_
_entity.id
_entity.type
_entity.pdbx_description
1 polymer ?
#
loop_
_entity_poly.entity_id
_entity_poly.type
_entity_poly.pdbx_seq_one_letter_code
_entity_poly.pdbx_strand_id
1 'polypeptide(L)' 'MQPGYERRRDVYNLYHILNHLNLFGRMYLPKVKHIIGKLSK' A
#
# COMPACT_ATOMS: atom_id res chain seq x y z
N MET A 1 -13.73 6.00 -15.90
CA MET A 1 -12.67 5.30 -15.13
C MET A 1 -12.83 3.81 -15.36
N GLN A 2 -11.77 3.08 -15.70
CA GLN A 2 -11.89 1.65 -16.00
C GLN A 2 -12.33 0.87 -14.74
N PRO A 3 -13.23 -0.11 -14.85
CA PRO A 3 -13.59 -0.95 -13.70
C PRO A 3 -12.34 -1.58 -13.08
N GLY A 4 -12.26 -1.55 -11.74
CA GLY A 4 -11.14 -2.07 -10.96
C GLY A 4 -9.88 -1.20 -10.91
N TYR A 5 -9.88 0.01 -11.50
CA TYR A 5 -8.74 0.93 -11.42
C TYR A 5 -8.35 1.25 -9.98
N GLU A 6 -9.33 1.53 -9.10
CA GLU A 6 -9.07 1.88 -7.71
C GLU A 6 -8.40 0.73 -6.93
N ARG A 7 -8.85 -0.50 -7.14
CA ARG A 7 -8.27 -1.67 -6.49
C ARG A 7 -6.83 -1.92 -6.96
N ARG A 8 -6.55 -1.77 -8.27
CA ARG A 8 -5.18 -1.84 -8.79
C ARG A 8 -4.30 -0.72 -8.23
N ARG A 9 -4.81 0.50 -8.13
CA ARG A 9 -4.09 1.65 -7.58
C ARG A 9 -3.65 1.38 -6.14
N ASP A 10 -4.54 0.86 -5.30
CA ASP A 10 -4.23 0.58 -3.90
C ASP A 10 -3.19 -0.56 -3.76
N VAL A 11 -3.24 -1.58 -4.63
CA VAL A 11 -2.22 -2.64 -4.68
C VAL A 11 -0.85 -2.11 -5.13
N TYR A 12 -0.80 -1.27 -6.18
CA TYR A 12 0.44 -0.63 -6.61
C TYR A 12 1.04 0.26 -5.52
N ASN A 13 0.21 1.03 -4.83
CA ASN A 13 0.65 1.86 -3.72
C ASN A 13 1.19 1.00 -2.56
N LEU A 14 0.57 -0.16 -2.28
CA LEU A 14 1.06 -1.10 -1.28
C LEU A 14 2.48 -1.60 -1.62
N TYR A 15 2.72 -1.98 -2.87
CA TYR A 15 4.05 -2.39 -3.34
C TYR A 15 5.11 -1.30 -3.12
N HIS A 16 4.81 -0.06 -3.47
CA HIS A 16 5.78 1.04 -3.29
C HIS A 16 6.10 1.30 -1.82
N ILE A 17 5.11 1.25 -0.93
CA ILE A 17 5.34 1.52 0.49
C ILE A 17 6.07 0.36 1.18
N LEU A 18 5.89 -0.87 0.72
CA LEU A 18 6.64 -2.03 1.21
C LEU A 18 8.11 -1.94 0.81
N ASN A 19 8.39 -1.51 -0.42
CA ASN A 19 9.76 -1.21 -0.83
C ASN A 19 10.39 -0.11 0.04
N HIS A 20 9.64 0.93 0.36
CA HIS A 20 10.14 1.98 1.26
C HIS A 20 10.38 1.46 2.68
N LEU A 21 9.51 0.59 3.19
CA LEU A 21 9.73 -0.07 4.48
C LEU A 21 11.02 -0.92 4.46
N ASN A 22 11.28 -1.64 3.38
CA ASN A 22 12.46 -2.47 3.22
C ASN A 22 13.75 -1.65 3.12
N LEU A 23 13.73 -0.55 2.35
CA LEU A 23 14.90 0.28 2.07
C LEU A 23 15.20 1.33 3.15
N PHE A 24 14.16 1.88 3.78
CA PHE A 24 14.27 3.04 4.68
C PHE A 24 13.76 2.76 6.10
N GLY A 25 13.28 1.55 6.36
CA GLY A 25 13.00 1.06 7.70
C GLY A 25 11.66 1.49 8.29
N ARG A 26 11.55 1.34 9.62
CA ARG A 26 10.28 1.23 10.36
C ARG A 26 9.35 2.45 10.28
N MET A 27 9.84 3.61 9.84
CA MET A 27 9.03 4.83 9.68
C MET A 27 7.85 4.61 8.72
N TYR A 28 7.97 3.67 7.77
CA TYR A 28 6.92 3.37 6.79
C TYR A 28 5.91 2.32 7.28
N LEU A 29 6.16 1.65 8.40
CA LEU A 29 5.31 0.58 8.93
C LEU A 29 3.87 1.03 9.25
N PRO A 30 3.62 2.23 9.84
CA PRO A 30 2.25 2.70 10.07
C PRO A 30 1.47 2.86 8.77
N LYS A 31 2.13 3.35 7.71
CA LYS A 31 1.52 3.57 6.39
C LYS A 31 1.18 2.24 5.69
N VAL A 32 2.04 1.23 5.81
CA VAL A 32 1.75 -0.14 5.34
C VAL A 32 0.51 -0.71 6.05
N LYS A 33 0.45 -0.63 7.38
CA LYS A 33 -0.69 -1.15 8.17
C LYS A 33 -2.02 -0.50 7.77
N HIS A 34 -2.01 0.82 7.53
CA HIS A 34 -3.20 1.54 7.09
C HIS A 34 -3.71 1.04 5.73
N ILE A 35 -2.82 0.87 4.75
CA ILE A 35 -3.19 0.43 3.39
C ILE A 35 -3.72 -1.02 3.41
N ILE A 36 -3.09 -1.91 4.20
CA ILE A 36 -3.57 -3.28 4.37
C ILE A 36 -4.98 -3.27 5.01
N GLY A 37 -5.20 -2.47 6.05
CA GLY A 37 -6.52 -2.36 6.69
C GLY A 37 -7.62 -1.86 5.73
N LYS A 38 -7.27 -1.03 4.75
CA LYS A 38 -8.19 -0.58 3.69
C LYS A 38 -8.50 -1.68 2.67
N LEU A 39 -7.50 -2.51 2.34
CA LEU A 39 -7.62 -3.59 1.35
C LEU A 39 -8.31 -4.85 1.87
N SER A 40 -8.25 -5.08 3.19
CA SER A 40 -8.86 -6.24 3.86
C SER A 40 -10.33 -6.03 4.28
N LYS A 41 -10.89 -4.85 4.05
CA LYS A 41 -12.34 -4.60 4.11
C LYS A 41 -12.97 -4.82 2.74
#